data_AF-A0A850MQA0-F1
#
_entry.id   AF-A0A850MQA0-F1
#
_cell.length_a   1.000
_cell.length_b   1.000
_cell.length_c   1.000
_cell.angle_alpha   90.00
_cell.angle_beta   90.00
_cell.angle_gamma   90.00
#
_symmetry.space_group_name_H-M   'P 1'
#
loop_
_entity.id
_entity.type
_entity.pdbx_description
1 polymer ?
#
loop_
_entity_poly.entity_id
_entity_poly.type
_entity_poly.pdbx_seq_one_letter_code
_entity_poly.pdbx_strand_id
1 'polypeptide(L)'
;MLISKRNFCTVIGNTNLELEAKTGQGLVIKNIMIFDPTLNYITVSTAKTTVGYFRVGGGLGNHLSFHVGSFQAAYPMVYVGKVGQDTLLSHLSKLGLFVGYPVASGEKFLITGAKKSTSIQCVEYEIWDAADITPEMENGSKSSSYLYVNYGQTGASITVATDVVLNTANNPAEFPDFPYGNIVPANRNIELHGILASSVHYAVDSSNYTSTEFLKFMQGKTFLFDDDRQGLLYHSRPTIGSYGTHHVALGNTLAGNYTPIDVKYPFMFDPPIIFPQGQELTVSWKCGVLGTTASITSEFQEVGLILKMTPVS
;
A
#
# COMPACT_ATOMS: atom_id res chain seq x y z
N MET A 1 -30.19 6.40 8.24
CA MET A 1 -30.71 6.06 6.90
C MET A 1 -29.72 6.46 5.81
N LEU A 2 -29.46 5.56 4.85
CA LEU A 2 -28.72 5.90 3.63
C LEU A 2 -29.56 6.85 2.75
N ILE A 3 -28.99 7.99 2.39
CA ILE A 3 -29.64 9.02 1.56
C ILE A 3 -29.26 8.85 0.08
N SER A 4 -27.96 8.68 -0.20
CA SER A 4 -27.46 8.47 -1.57
C SER A 4 -26.29 7.50 -1.57
N LYS A 5 -26.41 6.45 -2.39
CA LYS A 5 -25.45 5.33 -2.42
C LYS A 5 -24.15 5.64 -3.19
N ARG A 6 -24.15 6.60 -4.11
CA ARG A 6 -23.00 6.79 -5.00
C ARG A 6 -22.90 8.23 -5.46
N ASN A 7 -21.88 8.92 -4.97
CA ASN A 7 -21.59 10.32 -5.26
C ASN A 7 -20.11 10.48 -5.53
N PHE A 8 -19.75 11.56 -6.23
CA PHE A 8 -18.36 11.84 -6.59
C PHE A 8 -18.00 13.29 -6.27
N CYS A 9 -16.77 13.50 -5.81
CA CYS A 9 -16.16 14.82 -5.73
C CYS A 9 -14.81 14.73 -6.43
N THR A 10 -14.54 15.68 -7.33
CA THR A 10 -13.34 15.68 -8.16
C THR A 10 -12.70 17.06 -8.14
N VAL A 11 -11.40 17.09 -7.98
CA VAL A 11 -10.56 18.29 -8.12
C VAL A 11 -9.48 18.01 -9.16
N ILE A 12 -9.27 18.99 -10.04
CA ILE A 12 -8.22 18.96 -11.06
C ILE A 12 -7.27 20.13 -10.77
N GLY A 13 -5.97 19.88 -10.89
CA GLY A 13 -4.94 20.90 -10.79
C GLY A 13 -4.38 21.08 -9.39
N ASN A 14 -3.76 22.24 -9.16
CA ASN A 14 -2.89 22.49 -8.00
C ASN A 14 -3.67 22.84 -6.71
N THR A 15 -4.65 22.01 -6.36
CA THR A 15 -5.52 22.19 -5.19
C THR A 15 -5.71 20.84 -4.50
N ASN A 16 -5.74 20.84 -3.17
CA ASN A 16 -6.08 19.64 -2.41
C ASN A 16 -7.59 19.39 -2.47
N LEU A 17 -8.02 18.13 -2.60
CA LEU A 17 -9.43 17.77 -2.47
C LEU A 17 -9.87 17.89 -1.01
N GLU A 18 -10.88 18.72 -0.78
CA GLU A 18 -11.58 18.89 0.50
C GLU A 18 -13.07 18.61 0.31
N LEU A 19 -13.65 17.82 1.19
CA LEU A 19 -15.08 17.47 1.17
C LEU A 19 -15.66 17.57 2.58
N GLU A 20 -16.65 18.42 2.76
CA GLU A 20 -17.31 18.66 4.05
C GLU A 20 -18.64 17.90 4.13
N ALA A 21 -18.87 17.22 5.25
CA ALA A 21 -20.18 16.67 5.59
C ALA A 21 -21.08 17.82 6.06
N LYS A 22 -22.04 18.22 5.22
CA LYS A 22 -22.95 19.33 5.52
C LYS A 22 -23.81 19.03 6.74
N THR A 23 -24.30 20.09 7.41
CA THR A 23 -25.22 19.97 8.54
C THR A 23 -26.40 19.04 8.22
N GLY A 24 -26.60 18.02 9.06
CA GLY A 24 -27.66 17.03 8.91
C GLY A 24 -27.31 15.84 8.02
N GLN A 25 -26.06 15.74 7.53
CA GLN A 25 -25.58 14.63 6.73
C GLN A 25 -24.27 14.06 7.29
N GLY A 26 -24.10 12.75 7.18
CA GLY A 26 -22.82 12.07 7.31
C GLY A 26 -22.34 11.56 5.95
N LEU A 27 -21.03 11.44 5.76
CA LEU A 27 -20.45 10.86 4.55
C LEU A 27 -19.68 9.58 4.88
N VAL A 28 -19.66 8.64 3.96
CA VAL A 28 -18.73 7.49 4.02
C VAL A 28 -17.94 7.47 2.71
N ILE A 29 -16.65 7.76 2.77
CA ILE A 29 -15.78 7.71 1.59
C ILE A 29 -15.47 6.25 1.28
N LYS A 30 -15.91 5.78 0.11
CA LYS A 30 -15.83 4.37 -0.31
C LYS A 30 -14.61 4.10 -1.18
N ASN A 31 -14.12 5.11 -1.90
CA ASN A 31 -12.95 4.97 -2.75
C ASN A 31 -12.24 6.30 -3.00
N ILE A 32 -10.96 6.23 -3.35
CA ILE A 32 -10.11 7.37 -3.71
C ILE A 32 -9.36 7.01 -4.98
N MET A 33 -9.33 7.92 -5.96
CA MET A 33 -8.61 7.79 -7.22
C MET A 33 -7.72 9.00 -7.44
N ILE A 34 -6.45 8.76 -7.68
CA ILE A 34 -5.39 9.77 -7.88
C ILE A 34 -4.73 9.55 -9.22
N PHE A 35 -4.52 10.63 -9.98
CA PHE A 35 -3.74 10.66 -11.21
C PHE A 35 -2.69 11.78 -11.13
N ASP A 36 -1.49 11.48 -11.60
CA ASP A 36 -0.33 12.38 -11.68
C ASP A 36 -0.11 13.26 -10.44
N PRO A 37 0.11 12.64 -9.25
CA PRO A 37 0.34 13.38 -8.01
C PRO A 37 1.72 14.06 -8.00
N THR A 38 1.88 15.07 -7.15
CA THR A 38 3.21 15.69 -6.89
C THR A 38 4.13 14.79 -6.08
N LEU A 39 3.61 14.10 -5.07
CA LEU A 39 4.37 13.19 -4.22
C LEU A 39 4.03 11.73 -4.50
N ASN A 40 4.92 10.83 -4.09
CA ASN A 40 4.70 9.38 -4.22
C ASN A 40 3.64 8.85 -3.25
N TYR A 41 3.24 9.62 -2.25
CA TYR A 41 2.21 9.24 -1.27
C TYR A 41 1.21 10.38 -1.06
N ILE A 42 -0.02 10.01 -0.73
CA ILE A 42 -1.02 10.93 -0.19
C ILE A 42 -1.29 10.63 1.28
N THR A 43 -1.67 11.67 2.00
CA THR A 43 -2.23 11.57 3.35
C THR A 43 -3.71 11.88 3.27
N VAL A 44 -4.51 11.01 3.89
CA VAL A 44 -5.95 11.13 4.02
C VAL A 44 -6.27 11.46 5.46
N SER A 45 -7.05 12.52 5.68
CA SER A 45 -7.45 12.94 7.03
C SER A 45 -8.94 13.28 7.12
N THR A 46 -9.51 12.99 8.28
CA THR A 46 -10.87 13.39 8.69
C THR A 46 -10.76 14.21 9.96
N ALA A 47 -11.33 15.41 9.99
CA ALA A 47 -11.27 16.32 11.14
C ALA A 47 -9.84 16.58 11.66
N LYS A 48 -8.85 16.63 10.75
CA LYS A 48 -7.40 16.75 11.00
C LYS A 48 -6.73 15.50 11.62
N THR A 49 -7.47 14.44 11.89
CA THR A 49 -6.89 13.13 12.22
C THR A 49 -6.49 12.42 10.94
N THR A 50 -5.24 11.96 10.84
CA THR A 50 -4.80 11.11 9.73
C THR A 50 -5.45 9.74 9.84
N VAL A 51 -6.20 9.34 8.82
CA VAL A 51 -6.93 8.06 8.76
C VAL A 51 -6.43 7.13 7.66
N GLY A 52 -5.59 7.63 6.75
CA GLY A 52 -5.00 6.81 5.70
C GLY A 52 -3.72 7.42 5.12
N TYR A 53 -2.84 6.55 4.64
CA TYR A 53 -1.61 6.90 3.94
C TYR A 53 -1.38 5.90 2.83
N PHE A 54 -1.24 6.36 1.58
CA PHE A 54 -1.23 5.47 0.43
C PHE A 54 -0.21 5.90 -0.62
N ARG A 55 0.50 4.92 -1.16
CA ARG A 55 1.38 5.12 -2.32
C ARG A 55 0.54 5.36 -3.57
N VAL A 56 0.82 6.48 -4.24
CA VAL A 56 0.12 6.96 -5.45
C VAL A 56 1.06 7.28 -6.61
N GLY A 57 2.36 7.04 -6.45
CA GLY A 57 3.38 7.30 -7.46
C GLY A 57 4.67 6.53 -7.17
N GLY A 58 5.75 6.93 -7.85
CA GLY A 58 7.06 6.29 -7.74
C GLY A 58 7.18 5.00 -8.55
N GLY A 59 8.35 4.35 -8.43
CA GLY A 59 8.73 3.20 -9.24
C GLY A 59 7.89 1.93 -9.04
N LEU A 60 7.17 1.84 -7.92
CA LEU A 60 6.27 0.71 -7.60
C LEU A 60 4.81 0.97 -7.97
N GLY A 61 4.49 2.19 -8.42
CA GLY A 61 3.18 2.54 -8.95
C GLY A 61 2.18 3.02 -7.91
N ASN A 62 0.93 3.12 -8.34
CA ASN A 62 -0.15 3.80 -7.61
C ASN A 62 -1.23 2.80 -7.15
N HIS A 63 -1.46 2.68 -5.83
CA HIS A 63 -2.52 1.83 -5.27
C HIS A 63 -3.93 2.40 -5.45
N LEU A 64 -4.04 3.69 -5.75
CA LEU A 64 -5.27 4.44 -5.90
C LEU A 64 -5.39 4.98 -7.33
N SER A 65 -4.91 4.25 -8.34
CA SER A 65 -5.01 4.72 -9.71
C SER A 65 -6.45 4.74 -10.21
N PHE A 66 -6.78 5.66 -11.11
CA PHE A 66 -7.96 5.51 -11.97
C PHE A 66 -7.89 4.19 -12.74
N HIS A 67 -9.05 3.61 -13.05
CA HIS A 67 -9.12 2.38 -13.84
C HIS A 67 -8.37 2.56 -15.16
N VAL A 68 -7.44 1.65 -15.43
CA VAL A 68 -6.66 1.67 -16.66
C VAL A 68 -7.53 1.10 -17.79
N GLY A 69 -8.15 1.97 -18.58
CA GLY A 69 -9.01 1.58 -19.70
C GLY A 69 -8.25 1.19 -20.98
N SER A 70 -7.01 1.65 -21.13
CA SER A 70 -6.10 1.31 -22.23
C SER A 70 -4.69 1.79 -21.92
N PHE A 71 -3.67 0.98 -22.20
CA PHE A 71 -2.26 1.38 -22.14
C PHE A 71 -1.77 1.78 -23.53
N GLN A 72 -1.14 2.96 -23.67
CA GLN A 72 -0.37 3.31 -24.86
C GLN A 72 1.08 2.86 -24.62
N ALA A 73 1.46 1.71 -25.17
CA ALA A 73 2.82 1.22 -25.06
C ALA A 73 3.79 2.06 -25.89
N ALA A 74 4.83 2.59 -25.25
CA ALA A 74 6.13 2.67 -25.91
C ALA A 74 6.73 1.26 -25.89
N TYR A 75 6.98 0.69 -27.06
CA TYR A 75 7.56 -0.64 -27.26
C TYR A 75 8.86 -0.87 -26.44
N PRO A 76 9.21 -2.12 -26.04
CA PRO A 76 8.45 -3.37 -26.07
C PRO A 76 8.18 -3.87 -24.64
N MET A 77 7.17 -3.32 -23.97
CA MET A 77 6.65 -3.88 -22.72
C MET A 77 5.14 -4.00 -22.86
N VAL A 78 4.68 -5.16 -23.32
CA VAL A 78 3.26 -5.49 -23.39
C VAL A 78 2.80 -5.81 -21.96
N TYR A 79 2.57 -4.78 -21.17
CA TYR A 79 1.72 -4.92 -20.00
C TYR A 79 0.29 -4.90 -20.52
N VAL A 80 -0.32 -6.08 -20.63
CA VAL A 80 -1.77 -6.18 -20.79
C VAL A 80 -2.37 -5.74 -19.46
N GLY A 81 -2.56 -4.43 -19.30
CA GLY A 81 -3.39 -3.92 -18.22
C GLY A 81 -4.72 -4.67 -18.29
N LYS A 82 -5.05 -5.42 -17.24
CA LYS A 82 -6.37 -6.06 -17.20
C LYS A 82 -7.39 -4.93 -17.15
N VAL A 83 -8.26 -4.88 -18.16
CA VAL A 83 -9.52 -4.14 -18.07
C VAL A 83 -10.19 -4.59 -16.77
N GLY A 84 -10.35 -3.67 -15.81
CA GLY A 84 -10.99 -3.96 -14.52
C GLY A 84 -10.07 -4.16 -13.31
N GLN A 85 -8.80 -3.74 -13.35
CA GLN A 85 -8.09 -3.49 -12.09
C GLN A 85 -8.62 -2.22 -11.44
N ASP A 86 -9.13 -2.37 -10.22
CA ASP A 86 -9.62 -1.29 -9.39
C ASP A 86 -8.55 -0.86 -8.38
N THR A 87 -8.81 0.24 -7.67
CA THR A 87 -7.96 0.68 -6.56
C THR A 87 -7.85 -0.39 -5.47
N LEU A 88 -6.79 -0.33 -4.67
CA LEU A 88 -6.62 -1.17 -3.49
C LEU A 88 -7.82 -1.05 -2.53
N LEU A 89 -8.33 0.16 -2.29
CA LEU A 89 -9.50 0.38 -1.43
C LEU A 89 -10.77 -0.30 -1.97
N SER A 90 -10.99 -0.24 -3.29
CA SER A 90 -12.12 -0.92 -3.91
C SER A 90 -11.98 -2.44 -3.81
N HIS A 91 -10.76 -2.97 -4.01
CA HIS A 91 -10.47 -4.39 -3.82
C HIS A 91 -10.73 -4.85 -2.38
N LEU A 92 -10.22 -4.11 -1.40
CA LEU A 92 -10.44 -4.40 0.02
C LEU A 92 -11.92 -4.27 0.43
N SER A 93 -12.67 -3.35 -0.18
CA SER A 93 -14.12 -3.23 0.02
C SER A 93 -14.85 -4.48 -0.47
N LYS A 94 -14.47 -5.01 -1.64
CA LYS A 94 -15.08 -6.23 -2.21
C LYS A 94 -14.82 -7.47 -1.35
N LEU A 95 -13.71 -7.49 -0.61
CA LEU A 95 -13.39 -8.52 0.37
C LEU A 95 -14.05 -8.28 1.75
N GLY A 96 -14.79 -7.17 1.92
CA GLY A 96 -15.42 -6.82 3.19
C GLY A 96 -14.45 -6.30 4.26
N LEU A 97 -13.18 -6.05 3.91
CA LEU A 97 -12.16 -5.56 4.83
C LEU A 97 -12.24 -4.05 5.02
N PHE A 98 -12.48 -3.29 3.94
CA PHE A 98 -12.59 -1.84 4.00
C PHE A 98 -14.05 -1.40 3.95
N VAL A 99 -14.54 -0.81 5.04
CA VAL A 99 -15.92 -0.31 5.16
C VAL A 99 -16.08 1.14 4.70
N GLY A 100 -14.98 1.88 4.53
CA GLY A 100 -14.97 3.30 4.17
C GLY A 100 -14.33 4.18 5.25
N TYR A 101 -14.16 5.46 4.92
CA TYR A 101 -13.81 6.51 5.90
C TYR A 101 -15.08 7.29 6.29
N PRO A 102 -15.58 7.14 7.53
CA PRO A 102 -16.72 7.92 8.00
C PRO A 102 -16.30 9.38 8.25
N VAL A 103 -17.18 10.30 7.87
CA VAL A 103 -17.04 11.75 8.06
C VAL A 103 -18.34 12.24 8.70
N ALA A 104 -18.31 12.54 9.99
CA ALA A 104 -19.51 12.95 10.72
C ALA A 104 -19.94 14.37 10.31
N SER A 105 -21.21 14.72 10.55
CA SER A 105 -21.76 16.04 10.23
C SER A 105 -20.88 17.16 10.80
N GLY A 106 -20.46 18.09 9.94
CA GLY A 106 -19.56 19.20 10.28
C GLY A 106 -18.06 18.87 10.21
N GLU A 107 -17.68 17.61 10.01
CA GLU A 107 -16.29 17.23 9.74
C GLU A 107 -15.93 17.39 8.26
N LYS A 108 -14.62 17.49 8.03
CA LYS A 108 -14.02 17.58 6.70
C LYS A 108 -13.14 16.40 6.44
N PHE A 109 -13.24 15.89 5.22
CA PHE A 109 -12.31 14.96 4.61
C PHE A 109 -11.33 15.71 3.72
N LEU A 110 -10.04 15.39 3.84
CA LEU A 110 -8.97 16.10 3.13
C LEU A 110 -7.94 15.10 2.57
N ILE A 111 -7.56 15.30 1.31
CA ILE A 111 -6.42 14.64 0.66
C ILE A 111 -5.28 15.65 0.51
N THR A 112 -4.09 15.30 0.98
CA THR A 112 -2.87 16.08 0.76
C THR A 112 -1.78 15.25 0.08
N GLY A 113 -0.78 15.91 -0.52
CA GLY A 113 0.33 15.27 -1.24
C GLY A 113 0.13 15.11 -2.74
N ALA A 114 -1.13 15.17 -3.22
CA ALA A 114 -1.44 15.01 -4.64
C ALA A 114 -1.30 16.30 -5.47
N LYS A 115 -1.57 17.48 -4.89
CA LYS A 115 -1.75 18.74 -5.65
C LYS A 115 -0.62 19.02 -6.65
N LYS A 116 -0.95 19.07 -7.94
CA LYS A 116 -0.07 19.40 -9.07
C LYS A 116 -0.91 20.00 -10.19
N SER A 117 -0.35 20.84 -11.07
CA SER A 117 -1.08 21.42 -12.21
C SER A 117 -1.84 20.40 -13.07
N THR A 118 -1.33 19.18 -13.16
CA THR A 118 -1.88 18.05 -13.93
C THR A 118 -2.56 16.99 -13.08
N SER A 119 -2.56 17.13 -11.75
CA SER A 119 -3.14 16.13 -10.85
C SER A 119 -4.65 16.07 -10.98
N ILE A 120 -5.21 14.87 -10.87
CA ILE A 120 -6.65 14.65 -10.71
C ILE A 120 -6.85 13.86 -9.42
N GLN A 121 -7.70 14.37 -8.55
CA GLN A 121 -8.13 13.73 -7.30
C GLN A 121 -9.63 13.50 -7.38
N CYS A 122 -10.08 12.27 -7.20
CA CYS A 122 -11.49 11.93 -7.18
C CYS A 122 -11.80 11.03 -5.98
N VAL A 123 -12.90 11.30 -5.29
CA VAL A 123 -13.43 10.44 -4.24
C VAL A 123 -14.82 9.96 -4.60
N GLU A 124 -15.10 8.70 -4.31
CA GLU A 124 -16.43 8.10 -4.37
C GLU A 124 -16.96 7.95 -2.95
N TYR A 125 -18.19 8.40 -2.69
CA TYR A 125 -18.75 8.42 -1.35
C TYR A 125 -20.26 8.20 -1.31
N GLU A 126 -20.72 7.73 -0.15
CA GLU A 126 -22.13 7.62 0.22
C GLU A 126 -22.53 8.82 1.09
N ILE A 127 -23.81 9.21 1.02
CA ILE A 127 -24.43 10.21 1.89
C ILE A 127 -25.44 9.49 2.78
N TRP A 128 -25.32 9.72 4.07
CA TRP A 128 -26.14 9.16 5.12
C TRP A 128 -26.75 10.28 5.95
N ASP A 129 -27.79 9.95 6.70
CA ASP A 129 -28.27 10.83 7.76
C ASP A 129 -27.18 11.00 8.84
N ALA A 130 -27.09 12.19 9.43
CA ALA A 130 -26.06 12.54 10.39
C ALA A 130 -26.04 11.61 11.62
N ALA A 131 -27.18 11.09 12.04
CA ALA A 131 -27.26 10.24 13.23
C ALA A 131 -26.60 8.86 13.02
N ASP A 132 -26.43 8.41 11.78
CA ASP A 132 -25.90 7.08 11.47
C ASP A 132 -24.40 7.04 11.29
N ILE A 133 -23.72 8.17 11.10
CA ILE A 133 -22.28 8.23 10.88
C ILE A 133 -21.62 8.95 12.03
N THR A 134 -20.83 8.22 12.82
CA THR A 134 -20.14 8.77 13.99
C THR A 134 -18.62 8.78 13.81
N PRO A 135 -17.90 9.70 14.48
CA PRO A 135 -16.43 9.76 14.46
C PRO A 135 -15.73 8.50 14.99
N GLU A 136 -16.39 7.71 15.82
CA GLU A 136 -15.85 6.54 16.52
C GLU A 136 -15.94 5.24 15.71
N MET A 137 -16.67 5.26 14.59
CA MET A 137 -16.73 4.15 13.65
C MET A 137 -15.34 3.83 13.09
N GLU A 138 -15.13 2.60 12.63
CA GLU A 138 -13.85 2.17 12.06
C GLU A 138 -13.33 3.14 10.98
N ASN A 139 -12.04 3.45 11.04
CA ASN A 139 -11.37 4.48 10.23
C ASN A 139 -11.90 5.92 10.39
N GLY A 140 -12.73 6.19 11.40
CA GLY A 140 -13.19 7.54 11.75
C GLY A 140 -12.15 8.35 12.52
N SER A 141 -12.41 9.66 12.64
CA SER A 141 -11.49 10.64 13.24
C SER A 141 -11.20 10.40 14.74
N LYS A 142 -12.06 9.63 15.42
CA LYS A 142 -11.93 9.25 16.84
C LYS A 142 -11.97 7.72 17.03
N SER A 143 -11.75 6.97 15.96
CA SER A 143 -11.79 5.52 16.03
C SER A 143 -10.69 4.97 16.94
N SER A 144 -10.93 3.76 17.47
CA SER A 144 -9.87 2.94 18.04
C SER A 144 -9.48 1.78 17.13
N SER A 145 -10.21 1.58 16.02
CA SER A 145 -9.99 0.55 14.99
C SER A 145 -9.63 1.19 13.65
N TYR A 146 -8.53 0.75 13.04
CA TYR A 146 -8.05 1.30 11.77
C TYR A 146 -7.53 0.20 10.84
N LEU A 147 -8.04 0.16 9.62
CA LEU A 147 -7.43 -0.55 8.50
C LEU A 147 -6.49 0.40 7.77
N TYR A 148 -5.22 0.03 7.67
CA TYR A 148 -4.20 0.84 7.03
C TYR A 148 -3.20 -0.03 6.28
N VAL A 149 -2.40 0.59 5.42
CA VAL A 149 -1.24 -0.06 4.82
C VAL A 149 0.00 0.52 5.49
N ASN A 150 0.83 -0.33 6.08
CA ASN A 150 2.15 0.07 6.52
C ASN A 150 3.18 -0.27 5.45
N TYR A 151 3.99 0.70 5.07
CA TYR A 151 5.02 0.57 4.04
C TYR A 151 6.40 0.61 4.68
N GLY A 152 7.29 -0.28 4.26
CA GLY A 152 8.64 -0.30 4.79
C GLY A 152 9.69 -0.82 3.84
N GLN A 153 10.92 -0.41 4.13
CA GLN A 153 12.11 -0.63 3.32
C GLN A 153 13.35 -0.74 4.24
N THR A 154 14.55 -0.94 3.67
CA THR A 154 15.78 -1.20 4.45
C THR A 154 16.54 0.05 4.91
N GLY A 155 16.12 1.24 4.45
CA GLY A 155 16.83 2.51 4.67
C GLY A 155 17.97 2.78 3.69
N ALA A 156 18.37 1.79 2.87
CA ALA A 156 19.50 1.88 1.94
C ALA A 156 19.25 1.09 0.65
N SER A 157 20.20 1.15 -0.28
CA SER A 157 20.16 0.28 -1.47
C SER A 157 20.64 -1.13 -1.12
N ILE A 158 20.02 -2.17 -1.70
CA ILE A 158 20.49 -3.55 -1.60
C ILE A 158 21.58 -3.80 -2.64
N THR A 159 22.74 -4.27 -2.18
CA THR A 159 23.90 -4.63 -3.01
C THR A 159 24.53 -5.96 -2.60
N VAL A 160 23.87 -6.72 -1.73
CA VAL A 160 24.42 -7.91 -1.07
C VAL A 160 23.53 -9.14 -1.25
N ALA A 161 24.16 -10.30 -1.45
CA ALA A 161 23.47 -11.59 -1.62
C ALA A 161 23.13 -12.23 -0.26
N THR A 162 22.25 -11.60 0.50
CA THR A 162 21.86 -12.07 1.84
C THR A 162 20.39 -11.75 2.13
N ASP A 163 19.92 -12.14 3.30
CA ASP A 163 18.69 -11.63 3.89
C ASP A 163 18.92 -10.18 4.34
N VAL A 164 18.11 -9.25 3.83
CA VAL A 164 18.15 -7.82 4.16
C VAL A 164 16.85 -7.41 4.82
N VAL A 165 16.95 -6.96 6.07
CA VAL A 165 15.79 -6.63 6.91
C VAL A 165 15.16 -5.30 6.49
N LEU A 166 13.85 -5.28 6.36
CA LEU A 166 13.06 -4.06 6.20
C LEU A 166 12.77 -3.49 7.60
N ASN A 167 13.47 -2.43 7.96
CA ASN A 167 13.46 -1.84 9.31
C ASN A 167 13.31 -0.31 9.31
N THR A 168 12.87 0.24 8.18
CA THR A 168 12.53 1.66 8.05
C THR A 168 11.10 1.78 7.58
N ALA A 169 10.21 2.25 8.45
CA ALA A 169 8.84 2.60 8.11
C ALA A 169 8.81 3.88 7.27
N ASN A 170 8.00 3.88 6.21
CA ASN A 170 7.74 5.06 5.38
C ASN A 170 6.45 5.79 5.78
N ASN A 171 5.63 5.18 6.64
CA ASN A 171 4.41 5.80 7.12
C ASN A 171 4.70 7.00 8.04
N PRO A 172 3.79 7.98 8.09
CA PRO A 172 3.83 9.04 9.10
C PRO A 172 3.77 8.48 10.54
N ALA A 173 4.32 9.22 11.49
CA ALA A 173 4.43 8.81 12.90
C ALA A 173 3.08 8.61 13.62
N GLU A 174 1.98 9.06 13.03
CA GLU A 174 0.62 8.78 13.51
C GLU A 174 0.24 7.30 13.38
N PHE A 175 0.92 6.54 12.52
CA PHE A 175 0.75 5.09 12.39
C PHE A 175 1.83 4.35 13.19
N PRO A 176 1.53 3.15 13.72
CA PRO A 176 2.56 2.30 14.32
C PRO A 176 3.63 1.91 13.30
N ASP A 177 4.90 1.97 13.71
CA ASP A 177 6.03 1.51 12.88
C ASP A 177 6.05 -0.01 12.67
N PHE A 178 5.26 -0.79 13.43
CA PHE A 178 5.19 -2.24 13.29
C PHE A 178 4.79 -2.67 11.87
N PRO A 179 5.54 -3.56 11.20
CA PRO A 179 6.72 -4.30 11.69
C PRO A 179 8.09 -3.68 11.33
N TYR A 180 8.12 -2.56 10.62
CA TYR A 180 9.32 -1.97 10.02
C TYR A 180 10.11 -1.03 10.93
N GLY A 181 10.09 -1.25 12.25
CA GLY A 181 10.85 -0.39 13.16
C GLY A 181 10.51 -0.58 14.63
N ASN A 182 9.35 -1.16 14.94
CA ASN A 182 8.92 -1.40 16.32
C ASN A 182 8.04 -2.64 16.45
N ILE A 183 7.79 -3.05 17.69
CA ILE A 183 6.84 -4.11 18.06
C ILE A 183 5.40 -3.60 18.06
N VAL A 184 4.42 -4.49 18.20
CA VAL A 184 3.01 -4.10 18.35
C VAL A 184 2.86 -3.20 19.59
N PRO A 185 2.27 -1.99 19.46
CA PRO A 185 2.10 -1.05 20.56
C PRO A 185 1.31 -1.61 21.75
N ALA A 186 1.51 -1.03 22.93
CA ALA A 186 0.73 -1.38 24.12
C ALA A 186 -0.77 -1.11 23.91
N ASN A 187 -1.63 -1.92 24.54
CA ASN A 187 -3.09 -1.86 24.44
C ASN A 187 -3.66 -2.00 23.02
N ARG A 188 -2.87 -2.54 22.07
CA ARG A 188 -3.29 -2.80 20.70
C ARG A 188 -3.06 -4.25 20.30
N ASN A 189 -3.92 -4.75 19.43
CA ASN A 189 -3.68 -5.91 18.59
C ASN A 189 -3.51 -5.43 17.15
N ILE A 190 -2.64 -6.08 16.38
CA ILE A 190 -2.50 -5.85 14.94
C ILE A 190 -2.78 -7.16 14.20
N GLU A 191 -3.69 -7.10 13.25
CA GLU A 191 -4.05 -8.20 12.36
C GLU A 191 -3.42 -7.97 10.98
N LEU A 192 -2.65 -8.93 10.49
CA LEU A 192 -2.08 -8.93 9.15
C LEU A 192 -3.05 -9.62 8.17
N HIS A 193 -3.66 -8.82 7.30
CA HIS A 193 -4.61 -9.30 6.29
C HIS A 193 -3.97 -9.60 4.94
N GLY A 194 -2.88 -8.92 4.59
CA GLY A 194 -2.21 -9.21 3.32
C GLY A 194 -0.91 -8.46 3.06
N ILE A 195 -0.24 -8.88 1.99
CA ILE A 195 1.08 -8.40 1.58
C ILE A 195 0.99 -7.79 0.19
N LEU A 196 1.60 -6.61 0.04
CA LEU A 196 1.77 -5.85 -1.20
C LEU A 196 3.27 -5.76 -1.48
N ALA A 197 3.75 -6.52 -2.46
CA ALA A 197 5.17 -6.53 -2.81
C ALA A 197 5.35 -6.84 -4.29
N SER A 198 6.41 -6.30 -4.88
CA SER A 198 6.82 -6.63 -6.25
C SER A 198 8.16 -7.35 -6.24
N SER A 199 8.32 -8.32 -7.14
CA SER A 199 9.66 -8.81 -7.48
C SER A 199 10.42 -7.72 -8.22
N VAL A 200 11.68 -7.50 -7.87
CA VAL A 200 12.51 -6.48 -8.52
C VAL A 200 13.89 -7.04 -8.87
N HIS A 201 14.42 -6.64 -10.02
CA HIS A 201 15.85 -6.73 -10.26
C HIS A 201 16.37 -5.44 -10.88
N TYR A 202 17.67 -5.22 -10.76
CA TYR A 202 18.43 -4.21 -11.49
C TYR A 202 19.66 -4.88 -12.06
N ALA A 203 19.96 -4.61 -13.33
CA ALA A 203 21.13 -5.14 -14.00
C ALA A 203 21.88 -4.03 -14.74
N VAL A 204 23.20 -4.00 -14.60
CA VAL A 204 24.10 -3.16 -15.40
C VAL A 204 24.51 -3.89 -16.68
N ASP A 205 24.71 -5.20 -16.57
CA ASP A 205 24.98 -6.12 -17.69
C ASP A 205 24.63 -7.57 -17.28
N SER A 206 24.92 -8.55 -18.14
CA SER A 206 24.62 -9.96 -17.88
C SER A 206 25.38 -10.58 -16.69
N SER A 207 26.45 -9.92 -16.25
CA SER A 207 27.36 -10.35 -15.20
C SER A 207 27.26 -9.48 -13.94
N ASN A 208 26.48 -8.40 -13.97
CA ASN A 208 26.32 -7.44 -12.89
C ASN A 208 24.83 -7.15 -12.64
N TYR A 209 24.24 -7.84 -11.67
CA TYR A 209 22.84 -7.65 -11.28
C TYR A 209 22.55 -7.94 -9.81
N THR A 210 21.50 -7.31 -9.31
CA THR A 210 20.91 -7.58 -7.99
C THR A 210 19.42 -7.86 -8.18
N SER A 211 18.92 -8.90 -7.51
CA SER A 211 17.55 -9.39 -7.66
C SER A 211 16.92 -9.82 -6.34
N THR A 212 15.62 -9.62 -6.18
CA THR A 212 14.81 -10.28 -5.15
C THR A 212 14.62 -11.76 -5.51
N GLU A 213 14.67 -12.62 -4.48
CA GLU A 213 14.42 -14.07 -4.63
C GLU A 213 13.22 -14.49 -3.80
N PHE A 214 13.23 -14.16 -2.51
CA PHE A 214 12.17 -14.51 -1.57
C PHE A 214 11.86 -13.37 -0.60
N LEU A 215 10.61 -13.31 -0.14
CA LEU A 215 10.18 -12.45 0.94
C LEU A 215 9.98 -13.29 2.20
N LYS A 216 10.76 -12.99 3.25
CA LYS A 216 10.79 -13.75 4.50
C LYS A 216 10.04 -13.00 5.60
N PHE A 217 9.34 -13.78 6.42
CA PHE A 217 8.65 -13.32 7.62
C PHE A 217 9.10 -14.18 8.80
N MET A 218 9.52 -13.53 9.88
CA MET A 218 9.90 -14.20 11.13
C MET A 218 9.16 -13.58 12.31
N GLN A 219 8.44 -14.40 13.06
CA GLN A 219 7.86 -14.00 14.34
C GLN A 219 8.77 -14.50 15.46
N GLY A 220 9.57 -13.58 16.02
CA GLY A 220 10.68 -13.94 16.90
C GLY A 220 11.64 -14.93 16.24
N LYS A 221 11.66 -16.18 16.71
CA LYS A 221 12.53 -17.24 16.18
C LYS A 221 11.85 -18.18 15.19
N THR A 222 10.57 -17.96 14.92
CA THR A 222 9.77 -18.84 14.05
C THR A 222 9.69 -18.24 12.66
N PHE A 223 10.09 -19.01 11.64
CA PHE A 223 9.88 -18.66 10.24
C PHE A 223 8.42 -18.94 9.87
N LEU A 224 7.80 -17.99 9.18
CA LEU A 224 6.43 -18.14 8.68
C LEU A 224 6.46 -18.59 7.20
N PHE A 225 5.40 -19.32 6.81
CA PHE A 225 5.06 -19.71 5.42
C PHE A 225 5.95 -20.73 4.71
N ASP A 226 7.11 -21.07 5.26
CA ASP A 226 8.02 -22.02 4.64
C ASP A 226 8.88 -22.77 5.68
N ASP A 227 8.71 -24.09 5.75
CA ASP A 227 9.47 -24.97 6.64
C ASP A 227 10.97 -25.02 6.27
N ASP A 228 11.30 -24.80 4.98
CA ASP A 228 12.66 -24.72 4.47
C ASP A 228 13.29 -23.32 4.63
N ARG A 229 12.55 -22.38 5.24
CA ARG A 229 13.01 -21.05 5.66
C ARG A 229 13.51 -20.15 4.52
N GLN A 230 13.11 -20.40 3.28
CA GLN A 230 13.35 -19.53 2.13
C GLN A 230 12.35 -18.37 2.10
N GLY A 231 11.08 -18.63 2.42
CA GLY A 231 10.00 -17.63 2.42
C GLY A 231 9.15 -17.65 1.15
N LEU A 232 8.37 -16.60 0.94
CA LEU A 232 7.46 -16.49 -0.20
C LEU A 232 8.23 -16.17 -1.49
N LEU A 233 7.94 -16.87 -2.58
CA LEU A 233 8.63 -16.66 -3.86
C LEU A 233 8.34 -15.27 -4.44
N TYR A 234 9.40 -14.51 -4.69
CA TYR A 234 9.40 -13.20 -5.34
C TYR A 234 10.62 -13.08 -6.28
N HIS A 235 10.85 -14.13 -7.07
CA HIS A 235 12.08 -14.30 -7.82
C HIS A 235 12.07 -13.49 -9.12
N SER A 236 12.91 -12.46 -9.18
CA SER A 236 13.16 -11.69 -10.39
C SER A 236 14.53 -12.07 -10.93
N ARG A 237 14.65 -12.33 -12.23
CA ARG A 237 15.96 -12.54 -12.86
C ARG A 237 16.08 -11.63 -14.06
N PRO A 238 17.23 -10.97 -14.29
CA PRO A 238 17.44 -10.22 -15.50
C PRO A 238 17.33 -11.09 -16.74
N THR A 239 16.49 -10.65 -17.66
CA THR A 239 16.44 -11.15 -19.03
C THR A 239 17.47 -10.42 -19.87
N ILE A 240 18.09 -11.11 -20.83
CA ILE A 240 19.13 -10.56 -21.70
C ILE A 240 18.60 -9.31 -22.43
N GLY A 241 19.37 -8.21 -22.41
CA GLY A 241 19.09 -6.99 -23.19
C GLY A 241 18.29 -5.91 -22.47
N SER A 242 18.12 -6.03 -21.16
CA SER A 242 17.39 -5.07 -20.31
C SER A 242 18.30 -4.60 -19.18
N TYR A 243 19.03 -3.51 -19.42
CA TYR A 243 20.07 -3.00 -18.52
C TYR A 243 19.88 -1.51 -18.21
N GLY A 244 20.36 -1.06 -17.05
CA GLY A 244 20.37 0.35 -16.65
C GLY A 244 19.05 0.85 -16.06
N THR A 245 18.07 0.00 -15.83
CA THR A 245 16.79 0.34 -15.19
C THR A 245 16.33 -0.73 -14.20
N HIS A 246 15.45 -0.35 -13.26
CA HIS A 246 14.81 -1.30 -12.36
C HIS A 246 13.64 -1.99 -13.07
N HIS A 247 13.65 -3.32 -13.04
CA HIS A 247 12.61 -4.15 -13.59
C HIS A 247 11.69 -4.61 -12.46
N VAL A 248 10.51 -4.01 -12.42
CA VAL A 248 9.50 -4.27 -11.40
C VAL A 248 8.46 -5.24 -11.94
N ALA A 249 8.06 -6.20 -11.11
CA ALA A 249 6.94 -7.12 -11.36
C ALA A 249 7.08 -8.07 -12.57
N LEU A 250 8.28 -8.18 -13.16
CA LEU A 250 8.60 -9.09 -14.26
C LEU A 250 9.05 -10.49 -13.81
N GLY A 251 9.18 -10.72 -12.50
CA GLY A 251 9.60 -11.99 -11.93
C GLY A 251 8.45 -12.99 -11.76
N ASN A 252 8.82 -14.18 -11.27
CA ASN A 252 7.87 -15.22 -10.86
C ASN A 252 7.55 -15.02 -9.38
N THR A 253 6.28 -14.74 -9.08
CA THR A 253 5.83 -14.40 -7.73
C THR A 253 4.52 -15.10 -7.37
N LEU A 254 4.29 -15.35 -6.08
CA LEU A 254 3.00 -15.89 -5.60
C LEU A 254 1.88 -14.82 -5.60
N ALA A 255 2.26 -13.56 -5.50
CA ALA A 255 1.37 -12.41 -5.42
C ALA A 255 2.08 -11.15 -5.91
N GLY A 256 1.39 -10.01 -5.94
CA GLY A 256 1.95 -8.74 -6.36
C GLY A 256 1.58 -7.56 -5.48
N ASN A 257 1.96 -6.40 -5.97
CA ASN A 257 1.81 -5.12 -5.30
C ASN A 257 0.48 -4.42 -5.63
N TYR A 258 -0.32 -4.98 -6.54
CA TYR A 258 -1.65 -4.48 -6.90
C TYR A 258 -1.66 -3.00 -7.34
N THR A 259 -0.75 -2.65 -8.26
CA THR A 259 -0.66 -1.34 -8.91
C THR A 259 -0.78 -1.48 -10.43
N PRO A 260 -0.89 -0.39 -11.20
CA PRO A 260 -0.77 -0.45 -12.67
C PRO A 260 0.56 -1.01 -13.18
N ILE A 261 1.62 -1.00 -12.35
CA ILE A 261 2.93 -1.57 -12.67
C ILE A 261 2.93 -3.07 -12.35
N ASP A 262 2.35 -3.45 -11.21
CA ASP A 262 2.23 -4.83 -10.77
C ASP A 262 0.76 -5.23 -10.60
N VAL A 263 0.16 -5.72 -11.68
CA VAL A 263 -1.28 -6.02 -11.75
C VAL A 263 -1.68 -7.32 -11.02
N LYS A 264 -0.72 -8.01 -10.40
CA LYS A 264 -0.97 -9.24 -9.63
C LYS A 264 -1.69 -8.91 -8.32
N TYR A 265 -2.59 -9.78 -7.89
CA TYR A 265 -3.33 -9.62 -6.63
C TYR A 265 -2.40 -9.64 -5.42
N PRO A 266 -2.74 -8.95 -4.32
CA PRO A 266 -2.01 -9.05 -3.06
C PRO A 266 -2.03 -10.49 -2.52
N PHE A 267 -1.04 -10.84 -1.70
CA PHE A 267 -1.09 -12.10 -0.96
C PHE A 267 -2.01 -11.91 0.24
N MET A 268 -3.21 -12.48 0.22
CA MET A 268 -4.21 -12.29 1.28
C MET A 268 -4.21 -13.48 2.25
N PHE A 269 -4.39 -13.19 3.54
CA PHE A 269 -4.57 -14.17 4.61
C PHE A 269 -6.04 -14.29 4.98
N ASP A 270 -6.53 -15.53 5.06
CA ASP A 270 -7.86 -15.86 5.56
C ASP A 270 -7.78 -17.18 6.37
N PRO A 271 -7.85 -17.14 7.71
CA PRO A 271 -8.01 -15.96 8.56
C PRO A 271 -6.75 -15.06 8.61
N PRO A 272 -6.86 -13.79 9.04
CA PRO A 272 -5.69 -12.93 9.24
C PRO A 272 -4.79 -13.43 10.37
N ILE A 273 -3.50 -13.08 10.31
CA ILE A 273 -2.52 -13.44 11.34
C ILE A 273 -2.57 -12.37 12.44
N ILE A 274 -2.79 -12.79 13.68
CA ILE A 274 -2.97 -11.87 14.81
C ILE A 274 -1.66 -11.72 15.58
N PHE A 275 -1.22 -10.48 15.77
CA PHE A 275 -0.09 -10.11 16.61
C PHE A 275 -0.60 -9.33 17.84
N PRO A 276 -0.65 -9.98 19.02
CA PRO A 276 -0.93 -9.30 20.28
C PRO A 276 0.10 -8.22 20.64
N GLN A 277 -0.25 -7.36 21.60
CA GLN A 277 0.67 -6.34 22.11
C GLN A 277 2.05 -6.91 22.47
N GLY A 278 3.10 -6.16 22.15
CA GLY A 278 4.48 -6.53 22.43
C GLY A 278 5.07 -7.61 21.51
N GLN A 279 4.31 -8.16 20.56
CA GLN A 279 4.83 -9.10 19.57
C GLN A 279 5.68 -8.41 18.50
N GLU A 280 6.66 -9.13 18.00
CA GLU A 280 7.53 -8.69 16.91
C GLU A 280 7.27 -9.50 15.64
N LEU A 281 7.49 -8.86 14.50
CA LEU A 281 7.53 -9.49 13.19
C LEU A 281 8.70 -8.87 12.44
N THR A 282 9.60 -9.70 11.92
CA THR A 282 10.70 -9.27 11.08
C THR A 282 10.36 -9.61 9.63
N VAL A 283 10.47 -8.62 8.74
CA VAL A 283 10.28 -8.79 7.29
C VAL A 283 11.62 -8.59 6.61
N SER A 284 11.96 -9.45 5.66
CA SER A 284 13.26 -9.37 4.97
C SER A 284 13.18 -9.82 3.52
N TRP A 285 13.94 -9.16 2.65
CA TRP A 285 14.21 -9.67 1.31
C TRP A 285 15.38 -10.64 1.35
N LYS A 286 15.22 -11.84 0.80
CA LYS A 286 16.34 -12.64 0.32
C LYS A 286 16.71 -12.15 -1.07
N CYS A 287 17.96 -11.73 -1.24
CA CYS A 287 18.45 -11.24 -2.52
C CYS A 287 19.59 -12.09 -3.09
N GLY A 288 19.60 -12.18 -4.41
CA GLY A 288 20.71 -12.68 -5.21
C GLY A 288 21.50 -11.51 -5.79
N VAL A 289 22.82 -11.64 -5.83
CA VAL A 289 23.73 -10.66 -6.45
C VAL A 289 24.76 -11.40 -7.29
N LEU A 290 24.99 -10.91 -8.50
CA LEU A 290 26.12 -11.26 -9.34
C LEU A 290 26.89 -9.97 -9.66
N GLY A 291 28.21 -9.98 -9.51
CA GLY A 291 29.03 -8.77 -9.72
C GLY A 291 28.93 -7.77 -8.57
N THR A 292 29.32 -6.50 -8.79
CA THR A 292 29.51 -5.50 -7.71
C THR A 292 28.92 -4.11 -7.96
N THR A 293 28.27 -3.87 -9.11
CA THR A 293 27.84 -2.52 -9.53
C THR A 293 26.32 -2.32 -9.57
N ALA A 294 25.54 -3.39 -9.46
CA ALA A 294 24.08 -3.31 -9.52
C ALA A 294 23.45 -3.20 -8.13
N SER A 295 22.47 -2.32 -7.97
CA SER A 295 21.76 -2.14 -6.70
C SER A 295 20.25 -2.05 -6.91
N ILE A 296 19.47 -2.51 -5.94
CA ILE A 296 18.05 -2.18 -5.84
C ILE A 296 17.95 -1.01 -4.87
N THR A 297 17.52 0.17 -5.34
CA THR A 297 17.40 1.35 -4.47
C THR A 297 16.19 1.22 -3.54
N SER A 298 16.19 2.03 -2.48
CA SER A 298 15.21 1.95 -1.40
C SER A 298 13.76 2.05 -1.85
N GLU A 299 13.48 2.84 -2.90
CA GLU A 299 12.13 3.04 -3.44
C GLU A 299 11.56 1.80 -4.14
N PHE A 300 12.39 0.87 -4.61
CA PHE A 300 11.96 -0.32 -5.37
C PHE A 300 11.87 -1.59 -4.52
N GLN A 301 12.40 -1.57 -3.31
CA GLN A 301 12.36 -2.72 -2.39
C GLN A 301 11.25 -2.60 -1.32
N GLU A 302 10.38 -1.59 -1.42
CA GLU A 302 9.35 -1.36 -0.42
C GLU A 302 8.31 -2.49 -0.42
N VAL A 303 7.91 -2.92 0.78
CA VAL A 303 6.80 -3.85 1.01
C VAL A 303 5.71 -3.13 1.79
N GLY A 304 4.48 -3.24 1.29
CA GLY A 304 3.27 -2.81 2.01
C GLY A 304 2.63 -3.99 2.73
N LEU A 305 2.20 -3.80 3.97
CA LEU A 305 1.35 -4.76 4.70
C LEU A 305 -0.01 -4.16 4.97
N ILE A 306 -1.07 -4.89 4.64
CA ILE A 306 -2.45 -4.52 4.91
C ILE A 306 -2.75 -4.96 6.33
N LEU A 307 -2.86 -3.99 7.23
CA LEU A 307 -2.96 -4.19 8.67
C LEU A 307 -4.27 -3.63 9.20
N LYS A 308 -4.84 -4.32 10.19
CA LYS A 308 -5.92 -3.78 11.01
C LYS A 308 -5.46 -3.68 12.44
N MET A 309 -5.52 -2.48 13.01
CA MET A 309 -5.22 -2.26 14.42
C MET A 309 -6.53 -2.17 15.20
N THR A 310 -6.63 -2.90 16.30
CA THR A 310 -7.78 -2.91 17.22
C THR A 310 -7.31 -2.71 18.66
N PRO A 311 -8.15 -2.21 19.59
CA PRO A 311 -7.83 -2.22 21.01
C PRO A 311 -7.73 -3.66 21.54
N VAL A 312 -6.94 -3.88 22.60
CA VAL A 312 -6.97 -5.15 23.32
C VAL A 312 -8.36 -5.35 23.92
N SER A 313 -9.00 -6.46 23.56
CA SER A 313 -10.27 -6.93 24.13
C SER A 313 -10.12 -7.35 25.59
#